data_AF-E6YIM5-F1
#
_entry.id   AF-E6YIM5-F1
#
_cell.length_a   1.000
_cell.length_b   1.000
_cell.length_c   1.000
_cell.angle_alpha   90.00
_cell.angle_beta   90.00
_cell.angle_gamma   90.00
#
_symmetry.space_group_name_H-M   'P 1'
#
loop_
_entity.id
_entity.type
_entity.pdbx_description
1 polymer ?
#
loop_
_entity_poly.entity_id
_entity_poly.type
_entity_poly.pdbx_seq_one_letter_code
_entity_poly.pdbx_strand_id
1 'polypeptide(L)'
;MKQHARSTESLSQEVEYTEVHFNNTKTNGIQKDPLRKQEVEYAEIRLNNNNPNKIQSRNSANIFISPQKIVPLSYNEFIRKVVSDHSIQEQEKEIRRLSQIVFGNQNQLANQLSQIHENPSFTKIISNTLTNSPESFAKLAGSKTFGIKNSKRKQAEKNISKLVEAIHKYADAVENSMGNIIKNHNAEQKRLAQSVELPSDSLQSLLDLPSKMRENILKQQNNTQLRKECTNFLNKINSRLSQDELIMLKN
;
A
#
# COMPACT_ATOMS: atom_id res chain seq x y z
N MET A 1 -12.02 12.62 57.13
CA MET A 1 -11.54 13.87 56.52
C MET A 1 -10.94 13.53 55.17
N LYS A 2 -11.52 14.09 54.10
CA LYS A 2 -11.12 13.87 52.71
C LYS A 2 -9.85 14.68 52.43
N GLN A 3 -8.84 14.10 51.80
CA GLN A 3 -7.84 14.86 51.05
C GLN A 3 -7.79 14.34 49.62
N HIS A 4 -7.97 15.29 48.70
CA HIS A 4 -7.98 15.13 47.26
C HIS A 4 -6.55 15.04 46.74
N ALA A 5 -6.25 13.99 45.97
CA ALA A 5 -5.17 14.01 45.00
C ALA A 5 -5.77 14.37 43.65
N ARG A 6 -5.41 15.56 43.15
CA ARG A 6 -5.74 16.09 41.83
C ARG A 6 -4.65 15.62 40.87
N SER A 7 -4.91 14.56 40.10
CA SER A 7 -4.06 14.18 38.96
C SER A 7 -4.55 14.86 37.70
N THR A 8 -3.63 15.56 37.05
CA THR A 8 -3.78 16.29 35.79
C THR A 8 -3.91 15.34 34.60
N GLU A 9 -4.83 15.66 33.70
CA GLU A 9 -5.06 15.02 32.40
C GLU A 9 -3.82 15.03 31.50
N SER A 10 -3.57 13.89 30.86
CA SER A 10 -2.79 13.76 29.63
C SER A 10 -3.59 12.86 28.69
N LEU A 11 -4.37 13.46 27.80
CA LEU A 11 -5.06 12.76 26.71
C LEU A 11 -4.03 12.11 25.78
N SER A 12 -3.82 10.80 25.96
CA SER A 12 -3.28 9.92 24.93
C SER A 12 -4.48 9.25 24.26
N GLN A 13 -4.76 9.58 23.00
CA GLN A 13 -5.77 8.83 22.23
C GLN A 13 -5.14 7.52 21.79
N GLU A 14 -5.51 6.43 22.46
CA GLU A 14 -5.36 5.06 21.98
C GLU A 14 -6.17 4.89 20.69
N VAL A 15 -5.56 4.28 19.67
CA VAL A 15 -6.26 3.87 18.45
C VAL A 15 -6.83 2.48 18.72
N GLU A 16 -8.15 2.42 18.90
CA GLU A 16 -8.91 1.19 19.14
C GLU A 16 -8.98 0.34 17.85
N TYR A 17 -8.46 -0.89 17.90
CA TYR A 17 -8.62 -1.87 16.84
C TYR A 17 -9.93 -2.63 17.07
N THR A 18 -10.93 -2.45 16.21
CA THR A 18 -12.15 -3.26 16.28
C THR A 18 -12.01 -4.54 15.44
N GLU A 19 -12.06 -5.70 16.10
CA GLU A 19 -12.24 -7.01 15.48
C GLU A 19 -13.61 -7.11 14.79
N VAL A 20 -13.65 -7.61 13.56
CA VAL A 20 -14.90 -7.79 12.80
C VAL A 20 -15.41 -9.23 13.00
N HIS A 21 -16.52 -9.34 13.74
CA HIS A 21 -17.28 -10.59 13.90
C HIS A 21 -18.06 -10.95 12.63
N PHE A 22 -17.92 -12.20 12.17
CA PHE A 22 -18.73 -12.77 11.09
C PHE A 22 -20.01 -13.42 11.63
N ASN A 23 -21.14 -12.76 11.45
CA ASN A 23 -22.45 -13.36 11.69
C ASN A 23 -22.91 -14.10 10.42
N ASN A 24 -23.05 -15.43 10.54
CA ASN A 24 -23.51 -16.31 9.47
C ASN A 24 -24.98 -16.66 9.70
N THR A 25 -25.89 -16.14 8.88
CA THR A 25 -27.30 -16.59 8.86
C THR A 25 -27.57 -17.39 7.60
N LYS A 26 -27.87 -18.68 7.79
CA LYS A 26 -28.47 -19.56 6.78
C LYS A 26 -29.97 -19.26 6.69
N THR A 27 -30.48 -18.97 5.50
CA THR A 27 -31.78 -19.49 5.00
C THR A 27 -31.84 -19.45 3.47
N ASN A 28 -32.61 -20.39 2.94
CA ASN A 28 -32.55 -20.97 1.60
C ASN A 28 -33.13 -20.12 0.45
N GLY A 29 -32.62 -20.37 -0.75
CA GLY A 29 -33.44 -20.38 -1.97
C GLY A 29 -33.15 -19.26 -2.98
N ILE A 30 -32.88 -19.67 -4.22
CA ILE A 30 -32.72 -18.89 -5.45
C ILE A 30 -31.31 -18.36 -5.70
N GLN A 31 -30.63 -19.14 -6.54
CA GLN A 31 -29.41 -18.86 -7.28
C GLN A 31 -29.37 -17.40 -7.78
N LYS A 32 -28.59 -16.57 -7.09
CA LYS A 32 -28.06 -15.32 -7.63
C LYS A 32 -26.56 -15.36 -7.44
N ASP A 33 -25.89 -15.26 -8.57
CA ASP A 33 -24.46 -15.31 -8.78
C ASP A 33 -23.64 -14.64 -7.66
N PRO A 34 -22.73 -15.37 -6.96
CA PRO A 34 -21.85 -14.78 -5.94
C PRO A 34 -20.91 -13.71 -6.52
N LEU A 35 -20.66 -13.73 -7.83
CA LEU A 35 -19.74 -12.83 -8.51
C LEU A 35 -20.17 -11.35 -8.46
N ARG A 36 -21.48 -11.07 -8.48
CA ARG A 36 -21.96 -9.68 -8.57
C ARG A 36 -21.87 -8.88 -7.25
N LYS A 37 -21.66 -9.55 -6.12
CA LYS A 37 -21.45 -8.89 -4.82
C LYS A 37 -19.97 -8.72 -4.46
N GLN A 38 -19.07 -9.47 -5.09
CA GLN A 38 -17.63 -9.41 -4.83
C GLN A 38 -16.87 -8.45 -5.76
N GLU A 39 -17.39 -8.15 -6.96
CA GLU A 39 -16.86 -7.07 -7.82
C GLU A 39 -16.90 -5.68 -7.15
N VAL A 40 -17.61 -5.54 -6.04
CA VAL A 40 -17.85 -4.26 -5.36
C VAL A 40 -16.78 -3.94 -4.30
N GLU A 41 -15.95 -4.89 -3.88
CA GLU A 41 -15.11 -4.69 -2.68
C GLU A 41 -13.63 -4.31 -2.95
N TYR A 42 -13.12 -4.45 -4.18
CA TYR A 42 -11.80 -3.89 -4.56
C TYR A 42 -11.87 -2.64 -5.44
N ALA A 43 -13.06 -2.32 -5.99
CA ALA A 43 -13.27 -1.16 -6.84
C ALA A 43 -13.89 0.06 -6.12
N GLU A 44 -14.36 -0.10 -4.88
CA GLU A 44 -14.95 1.00 -4.10
C GLU A 44 -13.95 1.62 -3.09
N ILE A 45 -12.76 2.03 -3.55
CA ILE A 45 -12.16 3.21 -2.89
C ILE A 45 -13.00 4.40 -3.36
N ARG A 46 -14.06 4.68 -2.60
CA ARG A 46 -15.06 5.70 -2.85
C ARG A 46 -14.41 7.03 -3.24
N LEU A 47 -14.58 7.35 -4.51
CA LEU A 47 -14.68 8.69 -5.06
C LEU A 47 -15.73 9.49 -4.26
N ASN A 48 -15.37 10.07 -3.13
CA ASN A 48 -16.17 11.13 -2.51
C ASN A 48 -15.92 12.45 -3.25
N ASN A 49 -16.41 12.52 -4.48
CA ASN A 49 -16.73 13.77 -5.15
C ASN A 49 -18.04 14.29 -4.57
N ASN A 50 -17.97 15.20 -3.61
CA ASN A 50 -19.04 16.15 -3.29
C ASN A 50 -18.46 17.35 -2.53
N ASN A 51 -17.82 18.26 -3.28
CA ASN A 51 -18.25 19.67 -3.44
C ASN A 51 -17.16 20.46 -4.22
N PRO A 52 -17.37 20.84 -5.50
CA PRO A 52 -16.37 21.58 -6.27
C PRO A 52 -16.37 23.08 -6.01
N ASN A 53 -16.90 23.59 -4.90
CA ASN A 53 -16.98 25.03 -4.64
C ASN A 53 -16.77 25.41 -3.18
N LYS A 54 -15.50 25.40 -2.73
CA LYS A 54 -14.93 26.47 -1.89
C LYS A 54 -13.40 26.35 -1.84
N ILE A 55 -12.73 26.48 -2.99
CA ILE A 55 -11.37 27.04 -2.93
C ILE A 55 -11.60 28.48 -2.50
N GLN A 56 -11.52 28.73 -1.19
CA GLN A 56 -11.34 30.09 -0.72
C GLN A 56 -10.10 30.60 -1.45
N SER A 57 -10.33 31.59 -2.32
CA SER A 57 -9.30 32.42 -2.92
C SER A 57 -8.45 33.00 -1.78
N ARG A 58 -7.44 32.25 -1.33
CA ARG A 58 -6.31 32.81 -0.59
C ARG A 58 -5.57 33.64 -1.63
N ASN A 59 -5.45 34.93 -1.35
CA ASN A 59 -4.66 35.88 -2.14
C ASN A 59 -3.42 35.20 -2.71
N SER A 60 -3.39 35.05 -4.05
CA SER A 60 -2.29 34.40 -4.78
C SER A 60 -0.95 35.13 -4.63
N ALA A 61 -0.95 36.33 -4.04
CA ALA A 61 0.23 37.16 -3.84
C ALA A 61 1.26 36.60 -2.84
N ASN A 62 0.89 35.65 -1.96
CA ASN A 62 1.75 35.17 -0.87
C ASN A 62 2.20 33.70 -1.00
N ILE A 63 2.14 33.10 -2.19
CA ILE A 63 2.50 31.68 -2.41
C ILE A 63 3.85 31.58 -3.11
N PHE A 64 4.82 30.92 -2.47
CA PHE A 64 6.14 30.61 -3.02
C PHE A 64 6.12 29.35 -3.90
N ILE A 65 5.47 28.27 -3.42
CA ILE A 65 5.25 27.04 -4.20
C ILE A 65 3.76 26.72 -4.21
N SER A 66 3.18 26.73 -5.41
CA SER A 66 1.78 26.43 -5.62
C SER A 66 1.45 24.96 -5.34
N PRO A 67 0.28 24.68 -4.73
CA PRO A 67 -0.18 23.32 -4.56
C PRO A 67 -0.51 22.73 -5.93
N GLN A 68 -0.13 21.47 -6.13
CA GLN A 68 -0.41 20.70 -7.34
C GLN A 68 -1.35 19.55 -7.00
N LYS A 69 -2.25 19.23 -7.93
CA LYS A 69 -3.10 18.05 -7.86
C LYS A 69 -2.66 17.07 -8.93
N ILE A 70 -2.29 15.87 -8.50
CA ILE A 70 -2.09 14.75 -9.43
C ILE A 70 -3.39 13.95 -9.53
N VAL A 71 -3.63 13.44 -10.74
CA VAL A 71 -4.80 12.60 -11.01
C VAL A 71 -4.79 11.37 -10.10
N PRO A 72 -5.97 10.89 -9.64
CA PRO A 72 -6.06 9.61 -8.96
C PRO A 72 -5.47 8.50 -9.83
N LEU A 73 -4.86 7.51 -9.18
CA LEU A 73 -4.30 6.34 -9.85
C LEU A 73 -5.39 5.61 -10.64
N SER A 74 -5.18 5.43 -11.95
CA SER A 74 -6.13 4.65 -12.75
C SER A 74 -5.97 3.15 -12.48
N TYR A 75 -7.06 2.39 -12.66
CA TYR A 75 -7.05 0.93 -12.50
C TYR A 75 -5.98 0.27 -13.38
N ASN A 76 -5.84 0.70 -14.64
CA ASN A 76 -4.86 0.12 -15.56
C ASN A 76 -3.41 0.40 -15.11
N GLU A 77 -3.11 1.59 -14.58
CA GLU A 77 -1.78 1.89 -14.04
C GLU A 77 -1.49 1.10 -12.77
N PHE A 78 -2.50 0.94 -11.92
CA PHE A 78 -2.42 0.12 -10.72
C PHE A 78 -2.06 -1.32 -11.07
N ILE A 79 -2.84 -1.97 -11.95
CA ILE A 79 -2.59 -3.35 -12.37
C ILE A 79 -1.22 -3.49 -13.04
N ARG A 80 -0.82 -2.57 -13.91
CA ARG A 80 0.52 -2.59 -14.53
C ARG A 80 1.64 -2.57 -13.49
N LYS A 81 1.51 -1.73 -12.45
CA LYS A 81 2.51 -1.64 -11.37
C LYS A 81 2.59 -2.93 -10.57
N VAL A 82 1.45 -3.52 -10.21
CA VAL A 82 1.42 -4.80 -9.48
C VAL A 82 2.05 -5.91 -10.33
N VAL A 83 1.64 -6.09 -11.59
CA VAL A 83 2.19 -7.15 -12.46
C VAL A 83 3.70 -6.98 -12.74
N SER A 84 4.19 -5.74 -12.72
CA SER A 84 5.62 -5.44 -12.89
C SER A 84 6.47 -5.70 -11.64
N ASP A 85 5.85 -6.02 -10.50
CA ASP A 85 6.57 -6.27 -9.27
C ASP A 85 7.42 -7.55 -9.38
N HIS A 86 8.73 -7.38 -9.22
CA HIS A 86 9.69 -8.47 -9.35
C HIS A 86 9.41 -9.61 -8.38
N SER A 87 8.97 -9.30 -7.16
CA SER A 87 8.68 -10.32 -6.15
C SER A 87 7.53 -11.23 -6.58
N ILE A 88 6.49 -10.66 -7.19
CA ILE A 88 5.33 -11.37 -7.73
C ILE A 88 5.74 -12.28 -8.89
N GLN A 89 6.56 -11.79 -9.81
CA GLN A 89 7.05 -12.55 -10.95
C GLN A 89 7.89 -13.77 -10.52
N GLU A 90 8.76 -13.61 -9.53
CA GLU A 90 9.58 -14.71 -9.00
C GLU A 90 8.70 -15.77 -8.31
N GLN A 91 7.69 -15.37 -7.52
CA GLN A 91 6.77 -16.33 -6.92
C GLN A 91 5.93 -17.05 -7.99
N GLU A 92 5.46 -16.36 -9.02
CA GLU A 92 4.70 -16.97 -10.11
C GLU A 92 5.54 -18.02 -10.86
N LYS A 93 6.83 -17.74 -11.07
CA LYS A 93 7.79 -18.70 -11.65
C LYS A 93 7.98 -19.94 -10.78
N GLU A 94 8.11 -19.76 -9.46
CA GLU A 94 8.23 -20.87 -8.53
C GLU A 94 6.95 -21.72 -8.48
N ILE A 95 5.77 -21.09 -8.51
CA ILE A 95 4.48 -21.78 -8.56
C ILE A 95 4.35 -22.60 -9.85
N ARG A 96 4.75 -22.05 -11.00
CA ARG A 96 4.79 -22.78 -12.28
C ARG A 96 5.69 -24.01 -12.18
N ARG A 97 6.89 -23.85 -11.64
CA ARG A 97 7.85 -24.96 -11.44
C ARG A 97 7.29 -26.05 -10.54
N LEU A 98 6.67 -25.68 -9.42
CA LEU A 98 6.08 -26.61 -8.47
C LEU A 98 4.81 -27.28 -9.03
N SER A 99 3.99 -26.56 -9.78
CA SER A 99 2.81 -27.09 -10.46
C SER A 99 3.19 -28.13 -11.51
N GLN A 100 4.31 -27.93 -12.22
CA GLN A 100 4.87 -28.95 -13.10
C GLN A 100 5.24 -30.24 -12.36
N ILE A 101 5.73 -30.14 -11.12
CA ILE A 101 6.10 -31.31 -10.31
C ILE A 101 4.85 -32.01 -9.76
N VAL A 102 3.90 -31.24 -9.21
CA VAL A 102 2.71 -31.75 -8.52
C VAL A 102 1.68 -32.31 -9.51
N PHE A 103 1.39 -31.58 -10.59
CA PHE A 103 0.33 -31.92 -11.55
C PHE A 103 0.86 -32.39 -12.90
N GLY A 104 2.15 -32.20 -13.18
CA GLY A 104 2.70 -32.46 -14.52
C GLY A 104 2.38 -31.37 -15.53
N ASN A 105 1.79 -30.25 -15.07
CA ASN A 105 1.40 -29.09 -15.88
C ASN A 105 1.74 -27.80 -15.13
N GLN A 106 2.69 -27.02 -15.67
CA GLN A 106 3.12 -25.76 -15.08
C GLN A 106 2.01 -24.70 -14.98
N ASN A 107 1.00 -24.75 -15.83
CA ASN A 107 -0.08 -23.76 -15.89
C ASN A 107 -1.35 -24.23 -15.17
N GLN A 108 -1.29 -25.33 -14.42
CA GLN A 108 -2.47 -25.95 -13.83
C GLN A 108 -3.24 -25.01 -12.89
N LEU A 109 -2.53 -24.10 -12.22
CA LEU A 109 -3.10 -23.15 -11.26
C LEU A 109 -3.27 -21.73 -11.82
N ALA A 110 -3.14 -21.52 -13.14
CA ALA A 110 -3.19 -20.19 -13.73
C ALA A 110 -4.45 -19.40 -13.34
N ASN A 111 -5.62 -20.05 -13.41
CA ASN A 111 -6.89 -19.42 -13.04
C ASN A 111 -6.94 -19.05 -11.55
N GLN A 112 -6.39 -19.89 -10.67
CA GLN A 112 -6.32 -19.62 -9.24
C GLN A 112 -5.38 -18.45 -8.94
N LEU A 113 -4.27 -18.33 -9.68
CA LEU A 113 -3.37 -17.19 -9.55
C LEU A 113 -4.02 -15.88 -10.02
N SER A 114 -4.82 -15.93 -11.09
CA SER A 114 -5.63 -14.78 -11.50
C SER A 114 -6.63 -14.36 -10.42
N GLN A 115 -7.32 -15.33 -9.80
CA GLN A 115 -8.24 -15.04 -8.69
C GLN A 115 -7.54 -14.40 -7.48
N ILE A 116 -6.36 -14.90 -7.11
CA ILE A 116 -5.56 -14.31 -6.02
C ILE A 116 -5.04 -12.92 -6.41
N HIS A 117 -4.66 -12.73 -7.66
CA HIS A 117 -4.20 -11.44 -8.16
C HIS A 117 -5.30 -10.37 -8.09
N GLU A 118 -6.54 -10.75 -8.40
CA GLU A 118 -7.70 -9.87 -8.26
C GLU A 118 -8.09 -9.66 -6.80
N ASN A 119 -8.02 -10.71 -6.00
CA ASN A 119 -8.41 -10.71 -4.59
C ASN A 119 -7.55 -11.70 -3.76
N PRO A 120 -6.56 -11.19 -3.00
CA PRO A 120 -5.70 -12.02 -2.15
C PRO A 120 -6.43 -12.86 -1.10
N SER A 121 -7.69 -12.53 -0.75
CA SER A 121 -8.48 -13.30 0.22
C SER A 121 -8.78 -14.73 -0.23
N PHE A 122 -8.76 -15.00 -1.54
CA PHE A 122 -8.97 -16.36 -2.07
C PHE A 122 -7.84 -17.33 -1.72
N THR A 123 -6.66 -16.81 -1.34
CA THR A 123 -5.49 -17.61 -0.96
C THR A 123 -5.83 -18.65 0.10
N LYS A 124 -6.60 -18.28 1.12
CA LYS A 124 -6.99 -19.21 2.20
C LYS A 124 -7.78 -20.41 1.67
N ILE A 125 -8.73 -20.16 0.77
CA ILE A 125 -9.58 -21.21 0.19
C ILE A 125 -8.75 -22.11 -0.73
N ILE A 126 -7.91 -21.51 -1.57
CA ILE A 126 -7.06 -22.22 -2.54
C ILE A 126 -6.01 -23.08 -1.81
N SER A 127 -5.27 -22.50 -0.86
CA SER A 127 -4.26 -23.21 -0.06
C SER A 127 -4.87 -24.34 0.75
N ASN A 128 -6.04 -24.14 1.35
CA ASN A 128 -6.74 -25.19 2.10
C ASN A 128 -7.17 -26.34 1.17
N THR A 129 -7.70 -26.02 -0.01
CA THR A 129 -8.11 -27.04 -1.00
C THR A 129 -6.88 -27.80 -1.50
N LEU A 130 -5.78 -27.10 -1.78
CA LEU A 130 -4.55 -27.72 -2.27
C LEU A 130 -3.89 -28.62 -1.22
N THR A 131 -3.99 -28.26 0.06
CA THR A 131 -3.45 -29.05 1.17
C THR A 131 -4.26 -30.34 1.39
N ASN A 132 -5.58 -30.24 1.40
CA ASN A 132 -6.46 -31.34 1.79
C ASN A 132 -6.93 -32.20 0.62
N SER A 133 -7.14 -31.58 -0.55
CA SER A 133 -7.75 -32.20 -1.73
C SER A 133 -7.10 -31.67 -3.03
N PRO A 134 -5.78 -31.85 -3.23
CA PRO A 134 -5.08 -31.34 -4.42
C PRO A 134 -5.64 -31.90 -5.73
N GLU A 135 -6.18 -33.12 -5.71
CA GLU A 135 -6.78 -33.76 -6.89
C GLU A 135 -8.09 -33.10 -7.35
N SER A 136 -8.67 -32.21 -6.55
CA SER A 136 -9.79 -31.35 -6.97
C SER A 136 -9.39 -30.33 -8.05
N PHE A 137 -8.11 -29.98 -8.15
CA PHE A 137 -7.60 -29.11 -9.22
C PHE A 137 -7.21 -29.92 -10.47
N ALA A 138 -6.47 -31.00 -10.27
CA ALA A 138 -6.08 -31.95 -11.30
C ALA A 138 -5.45 -33.20 -10.69
N LYS A 139 -5.44 -34.29 -11.46
CA LYS A 139 -4.74 -35.52 -11.08
C LYS A 139 -3.27 -35.25 -10.77
N LEU A 140 -2.78 -35.81 -9.66
CA LEU A 140 -1.36 -35.73 -9.31
C LEU A 140 -0.49 -36.47 -10.32
N ALA A 141 0.69 -35.91 -10.60
CA ALA A 141 1.67 -36.49 -11.49
C ALA A 141 2.06 -37.91 -11.05
N GLY A 142 2.38 -38.76 -12.03
CA GLY A 142 2.67 -40.17 -11.79
C GLY A 142 1.42 -41.01 -11.52
N SER A 143 1.62 -42.18 -10.91
CA SER A 143 0.56 -43.18 -10.71
C SER A 143 0.63 -43.82 -9.32
N LYS A 144 -0.55 -44.27 -8.86
CA LYS A 144 -0.73 -45.11 -7.68
C LYS A 144 -1.57 -46.32 -8.11
N THR A 145 -0.94 -47.49 -8.21
CA THR A 145 -1.60 -48.74 -8.65
C THR A 145 -1.63 -49.70 -7.46
N PHE A 146 -2.80 -50.19 -7.08
CA PHE A 146 -2.99 -51.03 -5.89
C PHE A 146 -2.33 -50.46 -4.61
N GLY A 147 -2.37 -49.14 -4.43
CA GLY A 147 -1.77 -48.45 -3.27
C GLY A 147 -0.26 -48.17 -3.39
N ILE A 148 0.44 -48.79 -4.36
CA ILE A 148 1.87 -48.58 -4.59
C ILE A 148 2.08 -47.33 -5.45
N LYS A 149 2.80 -46.34 -4.88
CA LYS A 149 3.10 -45.05 -5.53
C LYS A 149 4.43 -45.14 -6.28
N ASN A 150 4.46 -44.72 -7.55
CA ASN A 150 5.72 -44.58 -8.29
C ASN A 150 6.52 -43.36 -7.81
N SER A 151 7.78 -43.24 -8.26
CA SER A 151 8.67 -42.13 -7.84
C SER A 151 8.08 -40.75 -8.16
N LYS A 152 7.49 -40.58 -9.36
CA LYS A 152 6.86 -39.34 -9.79
C LYS A 152 5.69 -38.94 -8.88
N ARG A 153 4.87 -39.90 -8.46
CA ARG A 153 3.78 -39.69 -7.50
C ARG A 153 4.28 -39.30 -6.12
N LYS A 154 5.34 -39.96 -5.62
CA LYS A 154 5.96 -39.60 -4.33
C LYS A 154 6.50 -38.16 -4.36
N GLN A 155 7.12 -37.74 -5.47
CA GLN A 155 7.62 -36.38 -5.62
C GLN A 155 6.51 -35.34 -5.72
N ALA A 156 5.42 -35.65 -6.43
CA ALA A 156 4.25 -34.77 -6.49
C ALA A 156 3.70 -34.49 -5.09
N GLU A 157 3.42 -35.54 -4.31
CA GLU A 157 2.85 -35.39 -2.96
C GLU A 157 3.78 -34.63 -2.01
N LYS A 158 5.09 -34.89 -2.04
CA LYS A 158 6.09 -34.20 -1.20
C LYS A 158 6.22 -32.71 -1.49
N ASN A 159 5.86 -32.25 -2.69
CA ASN A 159 5.99 -30.85 -3.09
C ASN A 159 4.70 -30.05 -2.92
N ILE A 160 3.59 -30.67 -2.45
CA ILE A 160 2.34 -29.95 -2.20
C ILE A 160 2.54 -28.84 -1.16
N SER A 161 3.21 -29.13 -0.04
CA SER A 161 3.45 -28.11 1.01
C SER A 161 4.26 -26.92 0.49
N LYS A 162 5.29 -27.17 -0.33
CA LYS A 162 6.07 -26.12 -0.98
C LYS A 162 5.24 -25.30 -1.96
N LEU A 163 4.34 -25.95 -2.71
CA LEU A 163 3.44 -25.27 -3.64
C LEU A 163 2.46 -24.37 -2.89
N VAL A 164 1.91 -24.84 -1.76
CA VAL A 164 1.06 -24.04 -0.86
C VAL A 164 1.84 -22.84 -0.30
N GLU A 165 3.07 -23.05 0.17
CA GLU A 165 3.92 -21.96 0.68
C GLU A 165 4.22 -20.91 -0.40
N ALA A 166 4.51 -21.34 -1.63
CA ALA A 166 4.74 -20.43 -2.75
C ALA A 166 3.48 -19.61 -3.10
N ILE A 167 2.29 -20.21 -3.02
CA ILE A 167 1.01 -19.51 -3.20
C ILE A 167 0.79 -18.46 -2.12
N HIS A 168 1.12 -18.76 -0.85
CA HIS A 168 1.07 -17.76 0.23
C HIS A 168 2.03 -16.60 -0.03
N LYS A 169 3.28 -16.88 -0.37
CA LYS A 169 4.26 -15.83 -0.70
C LYS A 169 3.83 -14.98 -1.89
N TYR A 170 3.22 -15.57 -2.90
CA TYR A 170 2.65 -14.85 -4.03
C TYR A 170 1.53 -13.91 -3.58
N ALA A 171 0.60 -14.38 -2.76
CA ALA A 171 -0.49 -13.57 -2.23
C ALA A 171 0.02 -12.41 -1.37
N ASP A 172 0.97 -12.68 -0.47
CA ASP A 172 1.60 -11.65 0.38
C ASP A 172 2.31 -10.60 -0.49
N ALA A 173 3.00 -11.02 -1.55
CA ALA A 173 3.65 -10.11 -2.50
C ALA A 173 2.63 -9.24 -3.23
N VAL A 174 1.52 -9.81 -3.70
CA VAL A 174 0.41 -9.07 -4.32
C VAL A 174 -0.16 -8.03 -3.36
N GLU A 175 -0.55 -8.44 -2.15
CA GLU A 175 -1.15 -7.56 -1.15
C GLU A 175 -0.21 -6.41 -0.75
N ASN A 176 1.07 -6.72 -0.50
CA ASN A 176 2.08 -5.73 -0.18
C ASN A 176 2.30 -4.74 -1.34
N SER A 177 2.36 -5.24 -2.58
CA SER A 177 2.54 -4.38 -3.76
C SER A 177 1.36 -3.42 -3.92
N MET A 178 0.13 -3.93 -3.84
CA MET A 178 -1.10 -3.13 -3.87
C MET A 178 -1.10 -2.04 -2.79
N GLY A 179 -0.81 -2.42 -1.54
CA GLY A 179 -0.75 -1.49 -0.41
C GLY A 179 0.32 -0.41 -0.58
N ASN A 180 1.53 -0.80 -1.03
CA ASN A 180 2.62 0.14 -1.29
C ASN A 180 2.31 1.13 -2.40
N ILE A 181 1.69 0.67 -3.50
CA ILE A 181 1.30 1.53 -4.62
C ILE A 181 0.30 2.60 -4.16
N ILE A 182 -0.75 2.19 -3.43
CA ILE A 182 -1.77 3.10 -2.91
C ILE A 182 -1.16 4.08 -1.90
N LYS A 183 -0.36 3.57 -0.95
CA LYS A 183 0.29 4.39 0.07
C LYS A 183 1.22 5.44 -0.55
N ASN A 184 2.05 5.04 -1.50
CA ASN A 184 3.00 5.94 -2.16
C ASN A 184 2.28 6.99 -3.01
N HIS A 185 1.25 6.60 -3.75
CA HIS A 185 0.44 7.55 -4.53
C HIS A 185 -0.28 8.57 -3.63
N ASN A 186 -0.86 8.12 -2.52
CA ASN A 186 -1.53 9.00 -1.56
C ASN A 186 -0.55 9.93 -0.84
N ALA A 187 0.64 9.42 -0.47
CA ALA A 187 1.70 10.24 0.11
C ALA A 187 2.15 11.33 -0.87
N GLU A 188 2.30 10.99 -2.15
CA GLU A 188 2.65 11.92 -3.20
C GLU A 188 1.56 12.97 -3.45
N GLN A 189 0.29 12.57 -3.48
CA GLN A 189 -0.83 13.50 -3.53
C GLN A 189 -0.79 14.50 -2.37
N LYS A 190 -0.56 14.02 -1.15
CA LYS A 190 -0.45 14.87 0.04
C LYS A 190 0.76 15.79 -0.03
N ARG A 191 1.90 15.31 -0.55
CA ARG A 191 3.12 16.10 -0.76
C ARG A 191 2.83 17.26 -1.69
N LEU A 192 2.29 16.97 -2.86
CA LEU A 192 2.06 17.94 -3.92
C LEU A 192 0.94 18.94 -3.60
N ALA A 193 -0.08 18.52 -2.85
CA ALA A 193 -1.18 19.38 -2.41
C ALA A 193 -0.75 20.43 -1.37
N GLN A 194 0.43 20.30 -0.77
CA GLN A 194 0.98 21.33 0.12
C GLN A 194 1.34 22.58 -0.69
N SER A 195 0.99 23.73 -0.14
CA SER A 195 1.49 25.02 -0.61
C SER A 195 2.60 25.49 0.32
N VAL A 196 3.60 26.17 -0.25
CA VAL A 196 4.61 26.88 0.53
C VAL A 196 4.34 28.35 0.36
N GLU A 197 4.09 29.04 1.47
CA GLU A 197 3.88 30.49 1.50
C GLU A 197 5.23 31.22 1.39
N LEU A 198 5.21 32.45 0.88
CA LEU A 198 6.40 33.31 0.90
C LEU A 198 6.86 33.53 2.36
N PRO A 199 8.17 33.55 2.62
CA PRO A 199 8.69 33.89 3.93
C PRO A 199 8.40 35.37 4.24
N SER A 200 8.43 35.77 5.52
CA SER A 200 8.27 37.18 5.87
C SER A 200 9.36 38.05 5.26
N ASP A 201 9.13 39.35 5.14
CA ASP A 201 10.14 40.30 4.62
C ASP A 201 11.46 40.24 5.40
N SER A 202 11.39 39.95 6.71
CA SER A 202 12.57 39.79 7.57
C SER A 202 13.38 38.55 7.19
N LEU A 203 12.71 37.44 6.88
CA LEU A 203 13.36 36.21 6.43
C LEU A 203 13.82 36.32 4.96
N GLN A 204 13.07 36.99 4.08
CA GLN A 204 13.52 37.29 2.71
C GLN A 204 14.81 38.12 2.72
N SER A 205 14.81 39.24 3.47
CA SER A 205 15.99 40.09 3.64
C SER A 205 17.18 39.32 4.20
N LEU A 206 16.95 38.35 5.10
CA LEU A 206 18.00 37.46 5.58
C LEU A 206 18.52 36.54 4.47
N LEU A 207 17.65 35.94 3.66
CA LEU A 207 18.03 35.00 2.60
C LEU A 207 18.86 35.67 1.50
N ASP A 208 18.64 36.96 1.24
CA ASP A 208 19.40 37.77 0.26
C ASP A 208 20.83 38.11 0.72
N LEU A 209 21.15 37.92 2.01
CA LEU A 209 22.48 38.21 2.54
C LEU A 209 23.52 37.12 2.20
N PRO A 210 24.81 37.48 2.11
CA PRO A 210 25.90 36.50 2.00
C PRO A 210 25.90 35.50 3.16
N SER A 211 26.26 34.24 2.89
CA SER A 211 26.23 33.13 3.86
C SER A 211 26.85 33.44 5.22
N LYS A 212 28.00 34.14 5.24
CA LYS A 212 28.70 34.51 6.48
C LYS A 212 27.90 35.51 7.33
N MET A 213 27.17 36.43 6.70
CA MET A 213 26.29 37.37 7.40
C MET A 213 25.03 36.69 7.91
N ARG A 214 24.45 35.78 7.12
CA ARG A 214 23.29 34.96 7.53
C ARG A 214 23.58 34.18 8.80
N GLU A 215 24.71 33.49 8.84
CA GLU A 215 25.11 32.69 9.99
C GLU A 215 25.30 33.54 11.26
N ASN A 216 25.93 34.71 11.13
CA ASN A 216 26.11 35.62 12.25
C ASN A 216 24.77 36.13 12.81
N ILE A 217 23.83 36.51 11.94
CA ILE A 217 22.49 36.99 12.35
C ILE A 217 21.70 35.86 13.03
N LEU A 218 21.72 34.65 12.46
CA LEU A 218 21.03 33.50 13.04
C LEU A 218 21.59 33.09 14.41
N LYS A 219 22.89 33.30 14.68
CA LYS A 219 23.53 32.99 15.98
C LYS A 219 23.18 33.97 17.10
N GLN A 220 22.69 35.16 16.80
CA GLN A 220 22.32 36.14 17.83
C GLN A 220 21.12 35.65 18.67
N GLN A 221 21.15 35.86 19.98
CA GLN A 221 20.14 35.30 20.90
C GLN A 221 18.73 35.90 20.70
N ASN A 222 18.65 37.17 20.32
CA ASN A 222 17.41 37.90 20.07
C ASN A 222 16.65 37.44 18.81
N ASN A 223 17.29 36.71 17.90
CA ASN A 223 16.69 36.28 16.62
C ASN A 223 15.97 34.92 16.69
N THR A 224 15.47 34.52 17.86
CA THR A 224 14.81 33.22 18.06
C THR A 224 13.59 33.02 17.18
N GLN A 225 12.78 34.06 17.00
CA GLN A 225 11.59 33.99 16.14
C GLN A 225 11.99 33.82 14.66
N LEU A 226 12.99 34.57 14.19
CA LEU A 226 13.50 34.49 12.82
C LEU A 226 14.14 33.13 12.53
N ARG A 227 14.88 32.55 13.50
CA ARG A 227 15.37 31.16 13.42
C ARG A 227 14.24 30.17 13.27
N LYS A 228 13.20 30.28 14.10
CA LYS A 228 12.03 29.37 14.08
C LYS A 228 11.29 29.47 12.75
N GLU A 229 11.11 30.68 12.22
CA GLU A 229 10.51 30.91 10.91
C GLU A 229 11.35 30.28 9.80
N CYS A 230 12.66 30.49 9.79
CA CYS A 230 13.59 29.89 8.82
C CYS A 230 13.50 28.36 8.83
N THR A 231 13.58 27.73 10.02
CA THR A 231 13.43 26.28 10.16
C THR A 231 12.09 25.78 9.64
N ASN A 232 10.99 26.47 9.97
CA ASN A 232 9.66 26.10 9.51
C ASN A 232 9.52 26.23 7.99
N PHE A 233 10.06 27.30 7.40
CA PHE A 233 10.05 27.52 5.95
C PHE A 233 10.83 26.43 5.23
N LEU A 234 12.05 26.12 5.68
CA LEU A 234 12.87 25.04 5.11
C LEU A 234 12.20 23.66 5.26
N ASN A 235 11.56 23.39 6.40
CA ASN A 235 10.83 22.15 6.60
C ASN A 235 9.64 22.03 5.63
N LYS A 236 8.90 23.13 5.38
CA LYS A 236 7.81 23.15 4.38
C LYS A 236 8.33 22.94 2.96
N ILE A 237 9.49 23.49 2.60
CA ILE A 237 10.13 23.25 1.30
C ILE A 237 10.55 21.78 1.18
N ASN A 238 11.24 21.25 2.18
CA ASN A 238 11.73 19.87 2.18
C ASN A 238 10.59 18.85 2.20
N SER A 239 9.46 19.16 2.83
CA SER A 239 8.27 18.31 2.78
C SER A 239 7.52 18.44 1.47
N ARG A 240 7.66 19.56 0.75
CA ARG A 240 6.97 19.80 -0.52
C ARG A 240 7.76 19.30 -1.71
N LEU A 241 9.08 19.35 -1.71
CA LEU A 241 9.92 18.93 -2.84
C LEU A 241 10.34 17.47 -2.73
N SER A 242 10.46 16.79 -3.87
CA SER A 242 11.05 15.46 -3.95
C SER A 242 12.56 15.56 -3.79
N GLN A 243 13.21 14.43 -3.51
CA GLN A 243 14.66 14.40 -3.42
C GLN A 243 15.34 14.85 -4.73
N ASP A 244 14.77 14.48 -5.88
CA ASP A 244 15.28 14.86 -7.20
C ASP A 244 15.10 16.36 -7.45
N GLU A 245 13.94 16.93 -7.10
CA GLU A 245 13.69 18.37 -7.17
C GLU A 245 14.68 19.15 -6.29
N LEU A 246 14.97 18.65 -5.09
CA LEU A 246 15.95 19.25 -4.18
C LEU A 246 17.39 19.17 -4.72
N ILE A 247 17.74 18.10 -5.42
CA ILE A 247 19.06 17.95 -6.05
C ILE A 247 19.20 18.94 -7.21
N MET A 248 18.15 19.15 -8.01
CA MET A 248 18.17 20.11 -9.11
C MET A 248 18.39 21.56 -8.64
N LEU A 249 18.02 21.91 -7.41
CA LEU A 249 18.24 23.24 -6.85
C LEU A 249 19.67 23.49 -6.35
N LYS A 250 20.52 22.45 -6.27
CA LYS A 250 21.90 22.56 -5.79
C LYS A 250 22.93 22.76 -6.90
N ASN A 251 22.52 22.59 -8.16
CA ASN A 251 23.35 22.75 -9.36
C ASN A 251 22.98 24.04 -10.09
#